data_AF-A0A3N5T2Y7-F1
#
_entry.id   AF-A0A3N5T2Y7-F1
#
_cell.length_a   1.000
_cell.length_b   1.000
_cell.length_c   1.000
_cell.angle_alpha   90.00
_cell.angle_beta   90.00
_cell.angle_gamma   90.00
#
_symmetry.space_group_name_H-M   'P 1'
#
loop_
_entity.id
_entity.type
_entity.pdbx_description
1 polymer ?
#
loop_
_entity_poly.entity_id
_entity_poly.type
_entity_poly.pdbx_seq_one_letter_code
_entity_poly.pdbx_strand_id
1 'polypeptide(L)'
;MPAILRRWFTVHYPYQNPLQAMRARIFLPFSLVAGGFLILINLLTLLNAIAQRNEQIRDYSLIILPVAWTIMLFTAFLIQRGWINTSMALLGALLVAYHLADVFLSGSMTTGLIFSLVVIFFSLSFGSRGAAAAYLYSVVMLAVMARVRSDGLWGTTEIDNISSIVFFSGANLTITTVLLGLFASQLQHTFRQSSRLVSQTRATATVGQTLSRVLNLDELLTEAVDLIRDRFALYHVQVYLVDAARSYVNLAASTG
;
A
#
# COMPACT_ATOMS: atom_id res chain seq x y z
N MET A 1 -22.86 -3.00 -2.41
CA MET A 1 -22.31 -1.97 -1.50
C MET A 1 -23.01 -0.64 -1.79
N PRO A 2 -23.66 0.01 -0.81
CA PRO A 2 -24.45 1.23 -1.03
C PRO A 2 -23.58 2.41 -1.51
N ALA A 3 -24.15 3.29 -2.33
CA ALA A 3 -23.45 4.37 -3.04
C ALA A 3 -22.70 5.36 -2.11
N ILE A 4 -23.21 5.56 -0.89
CA ILE A 4 -22.60 6.42 0.12
C ILE A 4 -21.27 5.84 0.61
N LEU A 5 -21.20 4.52 0.87
CA LEU A 5 -19.97 3.86 1.31
C LEU A 5 -18.89 3.93 0.22
N ARG A 6 -19.27 3.74 -1.05
CA ARG A 6 -18.32 3.78 -2.17
C ARG A 6 -17.53 5.10 -2.21
N ARG A 7 -18.17 6.23 -1.88
CA ARG A 7 -17.57 7.57 -1.89
C ARG A 7 -16.40 7.70 -0.91
N TRP A 8 -16.44 7.01 0.23
CA TRP A 8 -15.37 7.05 1.23
C TRP A 8 -14.17 6.17 0.88
N PHE A 9 -14.38 5.12 0.07
CA PHE A 9 -13.34 4.16 -0.33
C PHE A 9 -12.71 4.47 -1.69
N THR A 10 -13.17 5.50 -2.40
CA THR A 10 -12.63 5.89 -3.71
C THR A 10 -11.87 7.21 -3.65
N VAL A 11 -10.68 7.24 -4.25
CA VAL A 11 -9.87 8.45 -4.41
C VAL A 11 -10.47 9.32 -5.52
N HIS A 12 -10.80 10.57 -5.20
CA HIS A 12 -11.37 11.54 -6.14
C HIS A 12 -10.30 12.48 -6.73
N TYR A 13 -9.16 12.65 -6.06
CA TYR A 13 -8.10 13.55 -6.52
C TYR A 13 -7.40 13.01 -7.77
N PRO A 14 -7.25 13.82 -8.84
CA PRO A 14 -6.57 13.42 -10.06
C PRO A 14 -5.05 13.53 -9.88
N TYR A 15 -4.44 12.50 -9.29
CA TYR A 15 -2.98 12.41 -9.17
C TYR A 15 -2.33 12.34 -10.54
N GLN A 16 -1.44 13.30 -10.85
CA GLN A 16 -0.68 13.34 -12.11
C GLN A 16 0.31 12.18 -12.24
N ASN A 17 0.92 11.77 -11.11
CA ASN A 17 1.84 10.65 -11.08
C ASN A 17 1.07 9.33 -10.88
N PRO A 18 1.15 8.37 -11.83
CA PRO A 18 0.41 7.11 -11.76
C PRO A 18 0.78 6.28 -10.52
N LEU A 19 2.01 6.40 -10.01
CA LEU A 19 2.44 5.73 -8.78
C LEU A 19 1.73 6.32 -7.56
N GLN A 20 1.57 7.64 -7.48
CA GLN A 20 0.85 8.28 -6.38
C GLN A 20 -0.65 7.99 -6.44
N ALA A 21 -1.22 7.96 -7.65
CA ALA A 21 -2.61 7.56 -7.86
C ALA A 21 -2.88 6.14 -7.35
N MET A 22 -1.98 5.21 -7.69
CA MET A 22 -2.04 3.81 -7.23
C MET A 22 -1.92 3.74 -5.71
N ARG A 23 -0.90 4.40 -5.13
CA ARG A 23 -0.71 4.45 -3.68
C ARG A 23 -1.96 4.96 -2.99
N ALA A 24 -2.51 6.10 -3.39
CA ALA A 24 -3.73 6.65 -2.79
C ALA A 24 -4.91 5.66 -2.78
N ARG A 25 -5.10 4.88 -3.86
CA ARG A 25 -6.18 3.89 -3.97
C ARG A 25 -6.02 2.70 -3.04
N ILE A 26 -4.78 2.33 -2.71
CA ILE A 26 -4.46 1.26 -1.76
C ILE A 26 -4.52 1.81 -0.32
N PHE A 27 -4.01 3.02 -0.11
CA PHE A 27 -3.87 3.64 1.21
C PHE A 27 -5.19 4.06 1.84
N LEU A 28 -6.12 4.60 1.06
CA LEU A 28 -7.40 5.05 1.57
C LEU A 28 -8.24 3.93 2.23
N PRO A 29 -8.47 2.77 1.59
CA PRO A 29 -9.17 1.67 2.26
C PRO A 29 -8.35 1.11 3.43
N PHE A 30 -7.03 1.00 3.28
CA PHE A 30 -6.17 0.51 4.36
C PHE A 30 -6.27 1.40 5.60
N SER A 31 -6.20 2.73 5.44
CA SER A 31 -6.32 3.65 6.57
C SER A 31 -7.67 3.43 7.24
N LEU A 32 -8.79 3.46 6.52
CA LEU A 32 -10.10 3.26 7.13
C LEU A 32 -10.24 1.92 7.87
N VAL A 33 -9.72 0.83 7.30
CA VAL A 33 -9.75 -0.51 7.93
C VAL A 33 -8.87 -0.58 9.16
N ALA A 34 -7.63 -0.09 9.08
CA ALA A 34 -6.71 -0.04 10.21
C ALA A 34 -7.33 0.75 11.38
N GLY A 35 -8.15 1.77 11.07
CA GLY A 35 -8.80 2.59 12.08
C GLY A 35 -9.96 1.93 12.75
N GLY A 36 -10.85 1.31 11.96
CA GLY A 36 -11.88 0.46 12.51
C GLY A 36 -11.29 -0.61 13.44
N PHE A 37 -10.16 -1.20 13.04
CA PHE A 37 -9.47 -2.20 13.84
C PHE A 37 -8.87 -1.63 15.14
N LEU A 38 -8.21 -0.46 15.09
CA LEU A 38 -7.70 0.21 16.30
C LEU A 38 -8.84 0.60 17.25
N ILE A 39 -9.95 1.10 16.72
CA ILE A 39 -11.14 1.44 17.52
C ILE A 39 -11.68 0.19 18.19
N LEU A 40 -11.80 -0.91 17.44
CA LEU A 40 -12.28 -2.18 17.99
C LEU A 40 -11.37 -2.68 19.12
N ILE A 41 -10.05 -2.68 18.92
CA ILE A 41 -9.10 -3.07 19.97
C ILE A 41 -9.26 -2.16 21.20
N ASN A 42 -9.30 -0.84 21.02
CA ASN A 42 -9.45 0.09 22.15
C ASN A 42 -10.77 -0.09 22.88
N LEU A 43 -11.85 -0.36 22.16
CA LEU A 43 -13.16 -0.63 22.77
C LEU A 43 -13.12 -1.91 23.60
N LEU A 44 -12.49 -2.97 23.10
CA LEU A 44 -12.31 -4.21 23.85
C LEU A 44 -11.44 -3.98 25.10
N THR A 45 -10.36 -3.22 24.97
CA THR A 45 -9.49 -2.84 26.10
C THR A 45 -10.25 -2.01 27.14
N LEU A 46 -11.08 -1.05 26.71
CA LEU A 46 -11.93 -0.25 27.57
C LEU A 46 -12.94 -1.11 28.33
N LEU A 47 -13.64 -2.01 27.64
CA LEU A 47 -14.61 -2.92 28.25
C LEU A 47 -13.95 -3.82 29.29
N ASN A 48 -12.77 -4.36 28.97
CA ASN A 48 -11.99 -5.16 29.91
C ASN A 48 -11.53 -4.33 31.12
N ALA A 49 -11.10 -3.08 30.91
CA ALA A 49 -10.70 -2.19 31.99
C ALA A 49 -11.86 -1.85 32.93
N ILE A 50 -13.06 -1.61 32.39
CA ILE A 50 -14.29 -1.40 33.17
C ILE A 50 -14.62 -2.65 33.99
N ALA A 51 -14.56 -3.84 33.38
CA ALA A 51 -14.83 -5.10 34.06
C ALA A 51 -13.85 -5.39 35.20
N GLN A 52 -12.56 -5.06 35.01
CA GLN A 52 -11.51 -5.24 36.01
C GLN A 52 -11.37 -4.07 37.01
N ARG A 53 -12.21 -3.03 36.89
CA ARG A 53 -12.09 -1.77 37.66
C ARG A 53 -10.69 -1.15 37.59
N ASN A 54 -10.02 -1.29 36.44
CA ASN A 54 -8.70 -0.72 36.21
C ASN A 54 -8.85 0.72 35.68
N GLU A 55 -8.77 1.69 36.58
CA GLU A 55 -9.01 3.11 36.26
C GLU A 55 -7.95 3.67 35.30
N GLN A 56 -6.68 3.26 35.43
CA GLN A 56 -5.59 3.70 34.56
C GLN A 56 -5.85 3.31 33.10
N ILE A 57 -6.19 2.04 32.84
CA ILE A 57 -6.45 1.56 31.47
C ILE A 57 -7.76 2.14 30.93
N ARG A 58 -8.78 2.31 31.78
CA ARG A 58 -10.06 2.93 31.40
C ARG A 58 -9.83 4.36 30.89
N ASP A 59 -9.15 5.19 31.67
CA ASP A 59 -8.94 6.60 31.35
C ASP A 59 -8.04 6.75 30.11
N TYR A 60 -7.00 5.92 29.98
CA TYR A 60 -6.20 5.82 28.75
C TYR A 60 -7.05 5.50 27.51
N SER A 61 -7.91 4.49 27.61
CA SER A 61 -8.73 4.02 26.48
C SER A 61 -9.79 5.04 26.08
N LEU A 62 -10.29 5.86 27.01
CA LEU A 62 -11.25 6.94 26.73
C LEU A 62 -10.60 8.11 25.97
N ILE A 63 -9.34 8.42 26.26
CA ILE A 63 -8.60 9.52 25.61
C ILE A 63 -8.16 9.12 24.20
N ILE A 64 -7.66 7.89 24.03
CA ILE A 64 -7.03 7.46 22.77
C ILE A 64 -8.04 7.24 21.63
N LEU A 65 -9.27 6.84 21.96
CA LEU A 65 -10.32 6.50 21.00
C LEU A 65 -10.73 7.69 20.10
N PRO A 66 -11.08 8.89 20.63
CA PRO A 66 -11.38 10.05 19.79
C PRO A 66 -10.15 10.57 19.03
N VAL A 67 -8.95 10.47 19.61
CA VAL A 67 -7.69 10.91 18.99
C VAL A 67 -7.36 10.03 17.78
N ALA A 68 -7.43 8.71 17.91
CA ALA A 68 -7.21 7.78 16.82
C ALA A 68 -8.22 8.02 15.69
N TRP A 69 -9.51 8.17 16.01
CA TRP A 69 -10.54 8.42 15.00
C TRP A 69 -10.31 9.74 14.24
N THR A 70 -10.10 10.85 14.95
CA THR A 70 -9.94 12.17 14.34
C THR A 70 -8.75 12.20 13.40
N ILE A 71 -7.62 11.63 13.82
CA ILE A 71 -6.43 11.58 12.99
C ILE A 71 -6.64 10.69 11.77
N MET A 72 -7.41 9.61 11.88
CA MET A 72 -7.67 8.75 10.72
C MET A 72 -8.60 9.36 9.70
N LEU A 73 -9.64 10.06 10.14
CA LEU A 73 -10.43 10.89 9.22
C LEU A 73 -9.57 11.98 8.58
N PHE A 74 -8.66 12.58 9.33
CA PHE A 74 -7.74 13.59 8.80
C PHE A 74 -6.77 13.00 7.76
N THR A 75 -6.22 11.81 7.97
CA THR A 75 -5.38 11.13 6.97
C THR A 75 -6.15 10.81 5.70
N ALA A 76 -7.40 10.34 5.81
CA ALA A 76 -8.27 10.10 4.66
C ALA A 76 -8.59 11.40 3.91
N PHE A 77 -8.86 12.48 4.63
CA PHE A 77 -9.06 13.81 4.07
C PHE A 77 -7.83 14.31 3.29
N LEU A 78 -6.63 14.15 3.84
CA LEU A 78 -5.38 14.52 3.16
C LEU A 78 -5.17 13.74 1.85
N ILE A 79 -5.52 12.45 1.82
CA ILE A 79 -5.46 11.63 0.58
C ILE A 79 -6.41 12.19 -0.48
N GLN A 80 -7.59 12.66 -0.08
CA GLN A 80 -8.55 13.29 -1.01
C GLN A 80 -8.10 14.68 -1.49
N ARG A 81 -7.17 15.34 -0.80
CA ARG A 81 -6.58 16.64 -1.18
C ARG A 81 -5.31 16.52 -2.03
N GLY A 82 -4.81 15.32 -2.27
CA GLY A 82 -3.57 15.08 -3.04
C GLY A 82 -2.31 14.91 -2.19
N TRP A 83 -2.42 14.98 -0.86
CA TRP A 83 -1.28 15.04 0.07
C TRP A 83 -0.91 13.64 0.58
N ILE A 84 -0.66 12.72 -0.35
CA ILE A 84 -0.47 11.29 -0.03
C ILE A 84 0.75 11.03 0.86
N ASN A 85 1.90 11.64 0.58
CA ASN A 85 3.13 11.40 1.34
C ASN A 85 3.00 11.89 2.79
N THR A 86 2.40 13.07 2.98
CA THR A 86 2.11 13.63 4.29
C THR A 86 1.13 12.76 5.07
N SER A 87 0.08 12.28 4.40
CA SER A 87 -0.89 11.36 5.01
C SER A 87 -0.25 10.06 5.47
N MET A 88 0.62 9.45 4.65
CA MET A 88 1.38 8.25 5.03
C MET A 88 2.30 8.53 6.22
N ALA A 89 3.08 9.61 6.19
CA ALA A 89 3.98 9.93 7.30
C ALA A 89 3.20 10.12 8.61
N LEU A 90 2.05 10.80 8.54
CA LEU A 90 1.20 11.06 9.69
C LEU A 90 0.55 9.78 10.24
N LEU A 91 0.02 8.91 9.37
CA LEU A 91 -0.54 7.63 9.79
C LEU A 91 0.53 6.70 10.38
N GLY A 92 1.71 6.65 9.76
CA GLY A 92 2.84 5.86 10.27
C GLY A 92 3.32 6.33 11.63
N ALA A 93 3.50 7.64 11.80
CA ALA A 93 3.85 8.24 13.09
C ALA A 93 2.79 7.94 14.16
N LEU A 94 1.50 8.00 13.80
CA LEU A 94 0.43 7.65 14.73
C LEU A 94 0.44 6.18 15.12
N LEU A 95 0.63 5.25 14.18
CA LEU A 95 0.67 3.83 14.50
C LEU A 95 1.82 3.51 15.46
N VAL A 96 2.98 4.13 15.24
CA VAL A 96 4.12 4.01 16.15
C VAL A 96 3.83 4.67 17.50
N ALA A 97 3.27 5.88 17.52
CA ALA A 97 2.94 6.59 18.76
C ALA A 97 1.88 5.84 19.57
N TYR A 98 0.86 5.29 18.92
CA TYR A 98 -0.16 4.44 19.53
C TYR A 98 0.47 3.17 20.11
N HIS A 99 1.37 2.53 19.37
CA HIS A 99 2.09 1.35 19.86
C HIS A 99 2.95 1.68 21.09
N LEU A 100 3.68 2.80 21.07
CA LEU A 100 4.46 3.27 22.21
C LEU A 100 3.55 3.57 23.40
N ALA A 101 2.44 4.28 23.17
CA ALA A 101 1.45 4.60 24.19
C ALA A 101 0.84 3.34 24.82
N ASP A 102 0.51 2.31 24.02
CA ASP A 102 0.01 1.05 24.56
C ASP A 102 1.06 0.40 25.47
N VAL A 103 2.31 0.27 24.99
CA VAL A 103 3.37 -0.36 25.80
C VAL A 103 3.69 0.42 27.08
N PHE A 104 3.76 1.75 27.01
CA PHE A 104 4.21 2.61 28.11
C PHE A 104 3.07 3.27 28.91
N LEU A 105 1.80 3.05 28.62
CA LEU A 105 0.71 3.62 29.43
C LEU A 105 -0.29 2.57 29.89
N SER A 106 -0.55 1.54 29.08
CA SER A 106 -1.52 0.50 29.41
C SER A 106 -0.89 -0.72 30.10
N GLY A 107 0.39 -1.03 29.82
CA GLY A 107 1.06 -2.25 30.31
C GLY A 107 0.42 -3.55 29.82
N SER A 108 -0.56 -3.46 28.92
CA SER A 108 -1.33 -4.56 28.37
C SER A 108 -0.53 -5.35 27.33
N MET A 109 -0.72 -6.67 27.30
CA MET A 109 -0.25 -7.55 26.23
C MET A 109 -1.25 -7.69 25.09
N THR A 110 -1.83 -6.58 24.65
CA THR A 110 -2.58 -6.50 23.38
C THR A 110 -1.67 -6.64 22.15
N THR A 111 -0.42 -7.06 22.34
CA THR A 111 0.77 -6.54 21.67
C THR A 111 1.09 -7.17 20.31
N GLY A 112 0.78 -8.45 20.07
CA GLY A 112 1.15 -9.09 18.78
C GLY A 112 0.47 -8.50 17.53
N LEU A 113 -0.80 -8.11 17.64
CA LEU A 113 -1.60 -7.66 16.49
C LEU A 113 -1.26 -6.23 16.07
N ILE A 114 -0.92 -5.35 17.00
CA ILE A 114 -0.57 -3.96 16.70
C ILE A 114 0.79 -3.91 15.97
N PHE A 115 1.77 -4.73 16.36
CA PHE A 115 3.03 -4.87 15.61
C PHE A 115 2.78 -5.26 14.15
N SER A 116 1.81 -6.15 13.92
CA SER A 116 1.43 -6.57 12.57
C SER A 116 0.87 -5.41 11.75
N LEU A 117 0.05 -4.53 12.34
CA LEU A 117 -0.46 -3.32 11.64
C LEU A 117 0.66 -2.38 11.23
N VAL A 118 1.65 -2.15 12.10
CA VAL A 118 2.82 -1.31 11.78
C VAL A 118 3.58 -1.92 10.61
N VAL A 119 3.88 -3.22 10.67
CA VAL A 119 4.54 -3.94 9.57
C VAL A 119 3.73 -3.86 8.28
N ILE A 120 2.42 -4.12 8.32
CA ILE A 120 1.54 -4.03 7.14
C ILE A 120 1.58 -2.63 6.54
N PHE A 121 1.39 -1.61 7.37
CA PHE A 121 1.36 -0.22 6.92
C PHE A 121 2.69 0.16 6.23
N PHE A 122 3.82 -0.10 6.86
CA PHE A 122 5.13 0.26 6.31
C PHE A 122 5.50 -0.58 5.09
N SER A 123 5.10 -1.86 5.04
CA SER A 123 5.29 -2.74 3.87
C SER A 123 4.55 -2.21 2.65
N LEU A 124 3.30 -1.77 2.83
CA LEU A 124 2.50 -1.19 1.75
C LEU A 124 3.00 0.21 1.34
N SER A 125 3.53 0.99 2.29
CA SER A 125 3.87 2.40 2.07
C SER A 125 5.22 2.57 1.40
N PHE A 126 6.22 1.86 1.90
CA PHE A 126 7.62 2.06 1.56
C PHE A 126 8.27 0.80 0.97
N GLY A 127 7.46 -0.21 0.63
CA GLY A 127 7.91 -1.46 0.03
C GLY A 127 8.79 -2.29 0.98
N SER A 128 9.75 -3.03 0.42
CA SER A 128 10.63 -3.92 1.18
C SER A 128 11.50 -3.19 2.21
N ARG A 129 11.95 -1.96 1.91
CA ARG A 129 12.72 -1.13 2.85
C ARG A 129 11.88 -0.73 4.07
N GLY A 130 10.61 -0.35 3.83
CA GLY A 130 9.64 -0.08 4.89
C GLY A 130 9.36 -1.29 5.74
N ALA A 131 9.09 -2.43 5.09
CA ALA A 131 8.85 -3.70 5.76
C ALA A 131 10.00 -4.07 6.70
N ALA A 132 11.25 -3.97 6.23
CA ALA A 132 12.43 -4.26 7.03
C ALA A 132 12.59 -3.30 8.23
N ALA A 133 12.39 -2.00 8.02
CA ALA A 133 12.45 -1.02 9.10
C ALA A 133 11.37 -1.25 10.17
N ALA A 134 10.14 -1.53 9.75
CA ALA A 134 9.04 -1.83 10.66
C ALA A 134 9.22 -3.17 11.39
N TYR A 135 9.78 -4.18 10.73
CA TYR A 135 10.14 -5.45 11.35
C TYR A 135 11.20 -5.24 12.44
N LEU A 136 12.28 -4.53 12.14
CA LEU A 136 13.32 -4.21 13.12
C LEU A 136 12.75 -3.43 14.30
N TYR A 137 11.95 -2.38 14.05
CA TYR A 137 11.24 -1.64 15.09
C TYR A 137 10.41 -2.60 15.97
N SER A 138 9.64 -3.49 15.35
CA SER A 138 8.71 -4.37 16.06
C SER A 138 9.45 -5.42 16.90
N VAL A 139 10.55 -5.98 16.39
CA VAL A 139 11.40 -6.93 17.12
C VAL A 139 12.11 -6.26 18.30
N VAL A 140 12.69 -5.08 18.08
CA VAL A 140 13.34 -4.31 19.17
C VAL A 140 12.33 -3.98 20.24
N MET A 141 11.17 -3.48 19.85
CA MET A 141 10.14 -3.07 20.79
C MET A 141 9.51 -4.26 21.52
N LEU A 142 9.37 -5.42 20.87
CA LEU A 142 8.99 -6.67 21.52
C LEU A 142 10.02 -7.10 22.58
N ALA A 143 11.31 -6.98 22.28
CA ALA A 143 12.38 -7.28 23.23
C ALA A 143 12.42 -6.31 24.42
N VAL A 144 12.25 -5.00 24.16
CA VAL A 144 12.14 -3.97 25.20
C VAL A 144 10.96 -4.28 26.13
N MET A 145 9.79 -4.57 25.55
CA MET A 145 8.60 -4.90 26.33
C MET A 145 8.81 -6.15 27.20
N ALA A 146 9.37 -7.21 26.63
CA ALA A 146 9.69 -8.43 27.36
C ALA A 146 10.63 -8.17 28.54
N ARG A 147 11.65 -7.31 28.34
CA ARG A 147 12.59 -6.93 29.38
C ARG A 147 11.92 -6.13 30.49
N VAL A 148 11.20 -5.06 30.12
CA VAL A 148 10.46 -4.19 31.04
C VAL A 148 9.51 -4.99 31.93
N ARG A 149 8.87 -6.02 31.37
CA ARG A 149 7.98 -6.91 32.12
C ARG A 149 8.74 -7.90 33.00
N SER A 150 9.85 -8.47 32.52
CA SER A 150 10.70 -9.36 33.32
C SER A 150 11.27 -8.68 34.57
N ASP A 151 11.47 -7.36 34.52
CA ASP A 151 11.95 -6.56 35.66
C ASP A 151 10.83 -6.13 36.62
N GLY A 152 9.58 -6.53 36.36
CA GLY A 152 8.43 -6.20 37.22
C GLY A 152 8.08 -4.71 37.28
N LEU A 153 8.62 -3.90 36.35
CA LEU A 153 8.44 -2.45 36.35
C LEU A 153 6.98 -2.02 36.05
N TRP A 154 6.19 -2.87 35.40
CA TRP A 154 4.81 -2.58 34.96
C TRP A 154 3.89 -3.77 35.21
N GLY A 155 3.00 -3.66 36.22
CA GLY A 155 1.89 -4.59 36.46
C GLY A 155 2.23 -5.84 37.27
N THR A 156 1.47 -6.06 38.34
CA THR A 156 1.61 -7.11 39.39
C THR A 156 1.16 -8.52 38.98
N THR A 157 1.20 -8.86 37.70
CA THR A 157 0.87 -10.21 37.22
C THR A 157 2.11 -10.83 36.59
N GLU A 158 2.71 -11.79 37.31
CA GLU A 158 3.55 -12.81 36.69
C GLU A 158 2.77 -13.36 35.50
N ILE A 159 3.20 -13.01 34.29
CA ILE A 159 2.77 -13.74 33.11
C ILE A 159 3.67 -14.96 33.06
N ASP A 160 3.10 -16.10 33.46
CA ASP A 160 3.68 -17.38 33.11
C ASP A 160 3.88 -17.40 31.59
N ASN A 161 5.11 -17.68 31.16
CA ASN A 161 5.52 -17.85 29.77
C ASN A 161 5.69 -16.58 28.91
N ILE A 162 6.35 -15.53 29.43
CA ILE A 162 6.85 -14.40 28.60
C ILE A 162 7.63 -14.91 27.37
N SER A 163 8.43 -15.97 27.53
CA SER A 163 9.18 -16.61 26.45
C SER A 163 8.27 -17.07 25.30
N SER A 164 7.16 -17.74 25.62
CA SER A 164 6.18 -18.19 24.62
C SER A 164 5.53 -17.01 23.90
N ILE A 165 5.17 -15.93 24.61
CA ILE A 165 4.54 -14.76 23.99
C ILE A 165 5.50 -14.05 23.03
N VAL A 166 6.76 -13.88 23.44
CA VAL A 166 7.81 -13.31 22.59
C VAL A 166 8.04 -14.19 21.37
N PHE A 167 8.11 -15.52 21.56
CA PHE A 167 8.29 -16.47 20.47
C PHE A 167 7.14 -16.41 19.45
N PHE A 168 5.89 -16.51 19.90
CA PHE A 168 4.72 -16.45 19.00
C PHE A 168 4.58 -15.09 18.32
N SER A 169 4.85 -14.00 19.03
CA SER A 169 4.82 -12.64 18.45
C SER A 169 5.92 -12.46 17.40
N GLY A 170 7.13 -12.93 17.67
CA GLY A 170 8.26 -12.89 16.73
C GLY A 170 8.01 -13.76 15.50
N ALA A 171 7.46 -14.97 15.68
CA ALA A 171 7.07 -15.84 14.57
C ALA A 171 5.98 -15.18 13.71
N ASN A 172 4.93 -14.64 14.32
CA ASN A 172 3.87 -13.92 13.62
C ASN A 172 4.40 -12.71 12.85
N LEU A 173 5.31 -11.93 13.45
CA LEU A 173 5.94 -10.79 12.78
C LEU A 173 6.77 -11.21 11.58
N THR A 174 7.52 -12.29 11.71
CA THR A 174 8.35 -12.83 10.62
C THR A 174 7.46 -13.31 9.47
N ILE A 175 6.42 -14.09 9.78
CA ILE A 175 5.46 -14.58 8.79
C ILE A 175 4.76 -13.40 8.10
N THR A 176 4.27 -12.44 8.88
CA THR A 176 3.58 -11.24 8.37
C THR A 176 4.50 -10.45 7.43
N THR A 177 5.73 -10.17 7.86
CA THR A 177 6.71 -9.40 7.07
C THR A 177 7.07 -10.12 5.77
N VAL A 178 7.32 -11.42 5.82
CA VAL A 178 7.65 -12.22 4.63
C VAL A 178 6.47 -12.25 3.66
N LEU A 179 5.27 -12.56 4.13
CA LEU A 179 4.06 -12.64 3.29
C LEU A 179 3.74 -11.30 2.64
N LEU A 180 3.75 -10.20 3.41
CA LEU A 180 3.49 -8.87 2.87
C LEU A 180 4.60 -8.38 1.96
N GLY A 181 5.86 -8.70 2.26
CA GLY A 181 6.98 -8.38 1.39
C GLY A 181 6.84 -9.06 0.03
N LEU A 182 6.53 -10.35 0.01
CA LEU A 182 6.27 -11.12 -1.22
C LEU A 182 5.06 -10.57 -1.97
N PHE A 183 3.94 -10.34 -1.28
CA PHE A 183 2.72 -9.81 -1.88
C PHE A 183 2.93 -8.42 -2.46
N ALA A 184 3.58 -7.52 -1.73
CA ALA A 184 3.89 -6.17 -2.20
C ALA A 184 4.81 -6.20 -3.43
N SER A 185 5.80 -7.09 -3.46
CA SER A 185 6.66 -7.30 -4.63
C SER A 185 5.84 -7.75 -5.84
N GLN A 186 5.01 -8.79 -5.67
CA GLN A 186 4.18 -9.34 -6.74
C GLN A 186 3.20 -8.30 -7.30
N LEU A 187 2.54 -7.53 -6.42
CA LEU A 187 1.67 -6.44 -6.83
C LEU A 187 2.39 -5.39 -7.67
N GLN A 188 3.62 -5.02 -7.29
CA GLN A 188 4.41 -4.06 -8.07
C GLN A 188 4.78 -4.62 -9.45
N HIS A 189 5.17 -5.89 -9.54
CA HIS A 189 5.49 -6.54 -10.80
C HIS A 189 4.27 -6.60 -11.74
N THR A 190 3.14 -7.12 -11.25
CA THR A 190 1.89 -7.20 -12.03
C THR A 190 1.40 -5.82 -12.47
N PHE A 191 1.49 -4.82 -11.59
CA PHE A 191 1.09 -3.45 -11.92
C PHE A 191 1.96 -2.84 -13.01
N ARG A 192 3.29 -3.02 -12.95
CA ARG A 192 4.20 -2.53 -14.00
C ARG A 192 3.87 -3.16 -15.35
N GLN A 193 3.56 -4.46 -15.39
CA GLN A 193 3.15 -5.13 -16.62
C GLN A 193 1.82 -4.59 -17.14
N SER A 194 0.80 -4.50 -16.28
CA SER A 194 -0.51 -3.97 -16.64
C SER A 194 -0.41 -2.53 -17.18
N SER A 195 0.34 -1.67 -16.51
CA SER A 195 0.56 -0.29 -16.95
C SER A 195 1.27 -0.21 -18.31
N ARG A 196 2.24 -1.10 -18.59
CA ARG A 196 2.91 -1.18 -19.89
C ARG A 196 1.94 -1.60 -20.98
N LEU A 197 1.14 -2.64 -20.75
CA LEU A 197 0.13 -3.09 -21.69
C LEU A 197 -0.89 -2.00 -22.00
N VAL A 198 -1.41 -1.31 -20.98
CA VAL A 198 -2.32 -0.18 -21.18
C VAL A 198 -1.68 0.93 -22.03
N SER A 199 -0.40 1.25 -21.79
CA SER A 199 0.31 2.25 -22.60
C SER A 199 0.49 1.81 -24.06
N GLN A 200 0.81 0.54 -24.30
CA GLN A 200 0.96 -0.03 -25.64
C GLN A 200 -0.38 -0.07 -26.37
N THR A 201 -1.45 -0.55 -25.73
CA THR A 201 -2.80 -0.57 -26.32
C THR A 201 -3.26 0.84 -26.69
N ARG A 202 -2.99 1.84 -25.83
CA ARG A 202 -3.32 3.24 -26.14
C ARG A 202 -2.51 3.75 -27.33
N ALA A 203 -1.23 3.42 -27.42
CA ALA A 203 -0.38 3.75 -28.57
C ALA A 203 -0.92 3.12 -29.85
N THR A 204 -1.22 1.82 -29.86
CA THR A 204 -1.82 1.12 -31.01
C THR A 204 -3.13 1.76 -31.46
N ALA A 205 -4.02 2.11 -30.52
CA ALA A 205 -5.28 2.76 -30.85
C ALA A 205 -5.06 4.15 -31.47
N THR A 206 -4.09 4.93 -30.97
CA THR A 206 -3.72 6.22 -31.58
C THR A 206 -3.14 6.04 -32.97
N VAL A 207 -2.21 5.08 -33.17
CA VAL A 207 -1.64 4.78 -34.49
C VAL A 207 -2.74 4.37 -35.48
N GLY A 208 -3.61 3.44 -35.11
CA GLY A 208 -4.72 3.00 -35.96
C GLY A 208 -5.69 4.14 -36.32
N GLN A 209 -6.00 5.02 -35.37
CA GLN A 209 -6.87 6.19 -35.61
C GLN A 209 -6.23 7.23 -36.54
N THR A 210 -4.91 7.44 -36.43
CA THR A 210 -4.19 8.34 -37.34
C THR A 210 -4.16 7.75 -38.74
N LEU A 211 -3.76 6.48 -38.87
CA LEU A 211 -3.64 5.80 -40.17
C LEU A 211 -4.98 5.63 -40.87
N SER A 212 -6.09 5.45 -40.15
CA SER A 212 -7.42 5.35 -40.77
C SER A 212 -7.89 6.62 -41.49
N ARG A 213 -7.17 7.74 -41.33
CA ARG A 213 -7.47 9.01 -42.00
C ARG A 213 -6.68 9.20 -43.31
N VAL A 214 -5.67 8.37 -43.56
CA VAL A 214 -4.83 8.46 -44.74
C VAL A 214 -5.45 7.62 -45.85
N LEU A 215 -5.80 8.27 -46.97
CA LEU A 215 -6.43 7.61 -48.12
C LEU A 215 -5.41 7.06 -49.13
N ASN A 216 -4.20 7.60 -49.16
CA ASN A 216 -3.14 7.16 -50.07
C ASN A 216 -2.31 6.05 -49.41
N LEU A 217 -2.17 4.90 -50.07
CA LEU A 217 -1.48 3.72 -49.53
C LEU A 217 0.01 3.99 -49.26
N ASP A 218 0.71 4.68 -50.16
CA ASP A 218 2.14 4.95 -50.01
C ASP A 218 2.41 5.92 -48.85
N GLU A 219 1.55 6.94 -48.72
CA GLU A 219 1.58 7.89 -47.60
C GLU A 219 1.23 7.20 -46.28
N LEU A 220 0.23 6.32 -46.28
CA LEU A 220 -0.18 5.53 -45.12
C LEU A 220 0.96 4.64 -44.63
N LEU A 221 1.61 3.91 -45.52
CA LEU A 221 2.67 2.97 -45.16
C LEU A 221 3.91 3.69 -44.62
N THR A 222 4.24 4.85 -45.19
CA THR A 222 5.33 5.72 -44.72
C THR A 222 5.01 6.28 -43.33
N GLU A 223 3.81 6.85 -43.14
CA GLU A 223 3.40 7.39 -41.85
C GLU A 223 3.28 6.28 -40.78
N ALA A 224 2.88 5.07 -41.18
CA ALA A 224 2.79 3.91 -40.30
C ALA A 224 4.15 3.50 -39.73
N VAL A 225 5.19 3.39 -40.56
CA VAL A 225 6.53 3.00 -40.08
C VAL A 225 7.10 4.04 -39.13
N ASP A 226 6.94 5.34 -39.42
CA ASP A 226 7.38 6.43 -38.56
C ASP A 226 6.64 6.44 -37.22
N LEU A 227 5.31 6.36 -37.25
CA LEU A 227 4.48 6.31 -36.04
C LEU A 227 4.79 5.08 -35.17
N ILE A 228 4.99 3.91 -35.77
CA ILE A 228 5.33 2.69 -35.04
C ILE A 228 6.73 2.83 -34.41
N ARG A 229 7.73 3.33 -35.15
CA ARG A 229 9.07 3.57 -34.60
C ARG A 229 9.01 4.47 -33.37
N ASP A 230 8.36 5.62 -33.53
CA ASP A 230 8.36 6.67 -32.50
C ASP A 230 7.52 6.29 -31.28
N ARG A 231 6.35 5.64 -31.48
CA ARG A 231 5.45 5.27 -30.37
C ARG A 231 5.91 4.05 -29.57
N PHE A 232 6.65 3.14 -30.20
CA PHE A 232 7.15 1.92 -29.56
C PHE A 232 8.64 1.98 -29.22
N ALA A 233 9.31 3.12 -29.51
CA ALA A 233 10.74 3.32 -29.29
C ALA A 233 11.59 2.21 -29.92
N LEU A 234 11.28 1.85 -31.16
CA LEU A 234 12.01 0.86 -31.93
C LEU A 234 13.18 1.52 -32.66
N TYR A 235 14.26 0.77 -32.88
CA TYR A 235 15.41 1.26 -33.62
C TYR A 235 15.08 1.44 -35.12
N HIS A 236 14.38 0.46 -35.69
CA HIS A 236 14.02 0.47 -37.11
C HIS A 236 12.76 -0.37 -37.35
N VAL A 237 11.95 0.03 -38.33
CA VAL A 237 10.67 -0.57 -38.73
C VAL A 237 10.63 -0.62 -40.26
N GLN A 238 10.24 -1.77 -40.82
CA GLN A 238 10.08 -1.99 -42.25
C GLN A 238 8.75 -2.71 -42.52
N VAL A 239 8.07 -2.33 -43.60
CA VAL A 239 6.85 -2.98 -44.08
C VAL A 239 7.10 -3.49 -45.49
N TYR A 240 6.76 -4.76 -45.71
CA TYR A 240 6.86 -5.42 -47.00
C TYR A 240 5.48 -5.78 -47.53
N LEU A 241 5.27 -5.56 -48.83
CA LEU A 241 4.06 -5.99 -49.53
C LEU A 241 4.39 -7.17 -50.43
N VAL A 242 3.50 -8.16 -50.43
CA VAL A 242 3.60 -9.34 -51.29
C VAL A 242 2.84 -9.03 -52.59
N ASP A 243 3.46 -9.33 -53.74
CA ASP A 243 2.82 -9.23 -55.05
C ASP A 243 1.57 -10.15 -55.14
N ALA A 244 0.60 -9.79 -56.00
CA ALA A 244 -0.61 -10.54 -56.25
C ALA A 244 -0.35 -11.99 -56.67
N ALA A 245 0.73 -12.25 -57.40
CA ALA A 245 1.17 -13.60 -57.77
C ALA A 245 1.92 -14.34 -56.64
N ARG A 246 2.06 -13.74 -55.45
CA ARG A 246 2.83 -14.23 -54.29
C ARG A 246 4.27 -14.64 -54.61
N SER A 247 4.82 -14.13 -55.70
CA SER A 247 6.12 -14.55 -56.22
C SER A 247 7.27 -13.69 -55.70
N TYR A 248 7.00 -12.43 -55.33
CA TYR A 248 7.99 -11.47 -54.84
C TYR A 248 7.47 -10.67 -53.65
N VAL A 249 8.40 -10.23 -52.80
CA VAL A 249 8.16 -9.40 -51.63
C VAL A 249 8.90 -8.07 -51.82
N ASN A 250 8.15 -6.97 -51.94
CA ASN A 250 8.69 -5.64 -52.16
C ASN A 250 8.69 -4.85 -50.85
N LEU A 251 9.80 -4.18 -50.55
CA LEU A 251 9.86 -3.23 -49.43
C LEU A 251 8.96 -2.04 -49.78
N ALA A 252 7.93 -1.83 -48.98
CA ALA A 252 6.92 -0.79 -49.22
C ALA A 252 7.19 0.48 -48.40
N ALA A 253 7.72 0.34 -47.18
CA ALA A 253 8.14 1.47 -46.34
C ALA A 253 9.22 1.04 -45.33
N SER A 254 10.09 1.97 -44.94
CA SER A 254 11.18 1.76 -43.98
C SER A 254 11.54 3.08 -43.27
N THR A 255 12.04 3.00 -42.04
CA THR A 255 12.38 4.17 -41.20
C THR A 255 13.82 4.66 -41.28
N GLY A 256 14.57 4.24 -42.32
CA GLY A 256 15.98 4.60 -42.52
C GLY A 256 16.95 3.74 -41.74
#